data_AF-A0A7J3NT20-F1
#
_entry.id   AF-A0A7J3NT20-F1
#
_cell.length_a   1.000
_cell.length_b   1.000
_cell.length_c   1.000
_cell.angle_alpha   90.00
_cell.angle_beta   90.00
_cell.angle_gamma   90.00
#
_symmetry.space_group_name_H-M   'P 1'
#
loop_
_entity.id
_entity.type
_entity.pdbx_description
1 polymer ?
#
loop_
_entity_poly.entity_id
_entity_poly.type
_entity_poly.pdbx_seq_one_letter_code
_entity_poly.pdbx_strand_id
1 'polypeptide(L)'
;MREMKTFKAISLIERFKKVCKSYGWKTSESEDWIAVGDEFHSFLITRCIHPSSFRAIVANRKCIVREGPTYRVVDAAYSAWLFSENPQLEIYQVIFEKPELSKKVAIYNLSPLFEGEKLCIKLNRTDSLVFEEFERFIKREFKVHLRGYSINRHKPESVTATVK
;
A
#
# COMPACT_ATOMS: atom_id res chain seq x y z
N MET A 1 -9.83 17.23 -10.13
CA MET A 1 -8.89 16.90 -9.02
C MET A 1 -8.78 15.41 -8.70
N ARG A 2 -9.87 14.62 -8.70
CA ARG A 2 -9.87 13.20 -8.26
C ARG A 2 -9.07 12.25 -9.17
N GLU A 3 -9.24 12.38 -10.49
CA GLU A 3 -8.47 11.59 -11.47
C GLU A 3 -6.96 11.81 -11.33
N MET A 4 -6.57 13.06 -11.03
CA MET A 4 -5.16 13.45 -10.90
C MET A 4 -4.43 12.69 -9.78
N LYS A 5 -5.10 12.34 -8.68
CA LYS A 5 -4.46 11.57 -7.57
C LYS A 5 -4.20 10.11 -7.96
N THR A 6 -5.12 9.48 -8.70
CA THR A 6 -4.91 8.11 -9.20
C THR A 6 -3.78 8.07 -10.23
N PHE A 7 -3.72 9.02 -11.16
CA PHE A 7 -2.61 9.12 -12.11
C PHE A 7 -1.26 9.34 -11.42
N LYS A 8 -1.21 10.15 -10.35
CA LYS A 8 0.01 10.30 -9.53
C LYS A 8 0.47 8.97 -8.93
N ALA A 9 -0.45 8.16 -8.41
CA ALA A 9 -0.13 6.84 -7.86
C ALA A 9 0.37 5.86 -8.93
N ILE A 10 -0.27 5.82 -10.09
CA ILE A 10 0.16 4.98 -11.23
C ILE A 10 1.57 5.38 -11.67
N SER A 11 1.79 6.68 -11.91
CA SER A 11 3.10 7.19 -12.31
C SER A 11 4.17 6.89 -11.26
N LEU A 12 3.83 6.97 -9.97
CA LEU A 12 4.74 6.61 -8.89
C LEU A 12 5.18 5.14 -8.99
N ILE A 13 4.25 4.21 -9.22
CA ILE A 13 4.57 2.78 -9.40
C ILE A 13 5.38 2.52 -10.66
N GLU A 14 5.04 3.14 -11.80
CA GLU A 14 5.80 2.98 -13.04
C GLU A 14 7.26 3.42 -12.87
N ARG A 15 7.48 4.53 -12.18
CA ARG A 15 8.82 5.03 -11.88
C ARG A 15 9.56 4.11 -10.91
N PHE A 16 8.86 3.58 -9.91
CA PHE A 16 9.45 2.61 -9.00
C PHE A 16 9.86 1.31 -9.72
N LYS A 17 9.02 0.80 -10.63
CA LYS A 17 9.34 -0.37 -11.47
C LYS A 17 10.61 -0.13 -12.28
N LYS A 18 10.84 1.08 -12.81
CA LYS A 18 12.09 1.42 -13.52
C LYS A 18 13.32 1.28 -12.62
N VAL A 19 13.23 1.73 -11.36
CA VAL A 19 14.31 1.53 -10.37
C VAL A 19 14.51 0.04 -10.09
N CYS A 20 13.45 -0.73 -9.92
CA CYS A 20 13.54 -2.17 -9.65
C CYS A 20 14.19 -2.95 -10.80
N LYS A 21 13.90 -2.58 -12.05
CA LYS A 21 14.57 -3.14 -13.24
C LYS A 21 16.09 -2.94 -13.18
N SER A 22 16.57 -1.82 -12.64
CA SER A 22 18.02 -1.56 -12.49
C SER A 22 18.70 -2.48 -11.47
N TYR A 23 17.94 -3.09 -10.55
CA TYR A 23 18.43 -4.12 -9.63
C TYR A 23 18.29 -5.55 -10.20
N GLY A 24 17.85 -5.69 -11.46
CA GLY A 24 17.60 -6.99 -12.08
C GLY A 24 16.29 -7.66 -11.65
N TRP A 25 15.40 -6.95 -10.94
CA TRP A 25 14.10 -7.50 -10.56
C TRP A 25 13.13 -7.49 -11.73
N LYS A 26 12.28 -8.52 -11.80
CA LYS A 26 11.23 -8.62 -12.81
C LYS A 26 10.07 -7.72 -12.42
N THR A 27 9.49 -7.03 -13.38
CA THR A 27 8.31 -6.18 -13.14
C THR A 27 7.27 -6.46 -14.22
N SER A 28 6.00 -6.41 -13.87
CA SER A 28 4.92 -6.39 -14.85
C SER A 28 4.99 -5.19 -15.79
N GLU A 29 4.43 -5.38 -16.99
CA GLU A 29 4.23 -4.30 -17.96
C GLU A 29 3.01 -3.45 -17.61
N SER A 30 1.87 -4.10 -17.32
CA SER A 30 0.58 -3.42 -17.11
C SER A 30 0.03 -3.58 -15.69
N GLU A 31 0.17 -4.76 -15.10
CA GLU A 31 -0.23 -5.03 -13.71
C GLU A 31 0.74 -4.34 -12.75
N ASP A 32 0.46 -4.36 -11.44
CA ASP A 32 1.29 -3.71 -10.44
C ASP A 32 2.00 -4.72 -9.53
N TRP A 33 2.88 -5.54 -10.09
CA TRP A 33 3.72 -6.46 -9.30
C TRP A 33 5.21 -6.39 -9.66
N ILE A 34 6.02 -6.81 -8.71
CA ILE A 34 7.47 -6.94 -8.81
C ILE A 34 7.85 -8.32 -8.29
N ALA A 35 8.70 -9.04 -9.01
CA ALA A 35 9.16 -10.36 -8.62
C ALA A 35 10.68 -10.38 -8.35
N VAL A 36 11.04 -10.97 -7.22
CA VAL A 36 12.42 -11.17 -6.76
C VAL A 36 12.60 -12.66 -6.48
N GLY A 37 13.41 -13.34 -7.29
CA GLY A 37 13.40 -14.81 -7.30
C GLY A 37 12.02 -15.34 -7.68
N ASP A 38 11.45 -16.20 -6.82
CA ASP A 38 10.12 -16.79 -6.99
C ASP A 38 9.02 -16.03 -6.22
N GLU A 39 9.38 -14.96 -5.50
CA GLU A 39 8.44 -14.20 -4.70
C GLU A 39 7.81 -13.04 -5.48
N PHE A 40 6.47 -12.99 -5.50
CA PHE A 40 5.70 -11.88 -6.07
C PHE A 40 5.29 -10.88 -5.00
N HIS A 41 5.58 -9.60 -5.24
CA HIS A 41 5.21 -8.47 -4.41
C HIS A 41 4.22 -7.61 -5.17
N SER A 42 2.94 -7.66 -4.80
CA SER A 42 1.88 -6.91 -5.47
C SER A 42 1.69 -5.53 -4.86
N PHE A 43 1.28 -4.57 -5.68
CA PHE A 43 0.85 -3.24 -5.30
C PHE A 43 -0.59 -3.06 -5.76
N LEU A 44 -1.43 -2.54 -4.89
CA LEU A 44 -2.83 -2.25 -5.16
C LEU A 44 -3.07 -0.77 -4.93
N ILE A 45 -3.30 -0.03 -6.02
CA ILE A 45 -3.68 1.37 -5.94
C ILE A 45 -5.18 1.44 -5.69
N THR A 46 -5.58 2.13 -4.63
CA THR A 46 -7.00 2.32 -4.30
C THR A 46 -7.26 3.72 -3.80
N ARG A 47 -8.48 4.22 -4.03
CA ARG A 47 -8.95 5.48 -3.42
C ARG A 47 -9.49 5.19 -2.03
N CYS A 48 -10.49 4.32 -2.01
CA CYS A 48 -11.14 3.81 -0.83
C CYS A 48 -11.58 2.37 -1.10
N ILE A 49 -11.79 1.60 -0.04
CA ILE A 49 -12.32 0.25 -0.13
C ILE A 49 -13.15 -0.02 1.11
N HIS A 50 -14.25 -0.75 0.95
CA HIS A 50 -15.03 -1.17 2.10
C HIS A 50 -14.24 -2.19 2.95
N PRO A 51 -14.26 -2.11 4.30
CA PRO A 51 -13.46 -3.00 5.15
C PRO A 51 -13.70 -4.49 4.94
N SER A 52 -14.92 -4.92 4.61
CA SER A 52 -15.20 -6.34 4.32
C SER A 52 -14.49 -6.82 3.04
N SER A 53 -14.53 -6.02 1.97
CA SER A 53 -13.83 -6.30 0.72
C SER A 53 -12.32 -6.29 0.93
N PHE A 54 -11.81 -5.31 1.68
CA PHE A 54 -10.41 -5.25 2.06
C PHE A 54 -9.99 -6.55 2.76
N ARG A 55 -10.73 -6.97 3.80
CA ARG A 55 -10.49 -8.19 4.57
C ARG A 55 -10.49 -9.45 3.69
N ALA A 56 -11.42 -9.54 2.73
CA ALA A 56 -11.48 -10.67 1.81
C ALA A 56 -10.27 -10.71 0.85
N ILE A 57 -9.87 -9.57 0.30
CA ILE A 57 -8.77 -9.50 -0.68
C ILE A 57 -7.43 -9.78 -0.01
N VAL A 58 -7.15 -9.15 1.14
CA VAL A 58 -5.88 -9.34 1.86
C VAL A 58 -5.71 -10.75 2.39
N ALA A 59 -6.81 -11.47 2.65
CA ALA A 59 -6.75 -12.88 3.05
C ALA A 59 -6.39 -13.80 1.88
N ASN A 60 -6.89 -13.51 0.67
CA ASN A 60 -6.69 -14.34 -0.51
C ASN A 60 -5.31 -14.15 -1.18
N ARG A 61 -4.68 -12.97 -1.02
CA ARG A 61 -3.32 -12.66 -1.51
C ARG A 61 -3.07 -12.96 -2.99
N LYS A 62 -4.11 -12.99 -3.83
CA LYS A 62 -3.98 -13.32 -5.25
C LYS A 62 -3.34 -12.16 -6.02
N CYS A 63 -2.48 -12.52 -6.97
CA CYS A 63 -1.83 -11.64 -7.92
C CYS A 63 -2.01 -12.19 -9.33
N ILE A 64 -2.35 -11.32 -10.27
CA ILE A 64 -2.46 -11.69 -11.68
C ILE A 64 -1.11 -11.46 -12.34
N VAL A 65 -0.60 -12.48 -13.01
CA VAL A 65 0.66 -12.45 -13.75
C VAL A 65 0.37 -12.70 -15.22
N ARG A 66 0.83 -11.79 -16.07
CA ARG A 66 0.74 -11.91 -17.51
C ARG A 66 2.05 -12.47 -18.07
N GLU A 67 1.93 -13.54 -18.86
CA GLU A 67 3.04 -14.19 -19.56
C GLU A 67 2.70 -14.21 -21.06
N GLY A 68 3.14 -13.15 -21.75
CA GLY A 68 2.80 -12.91 -23.15
C GLY A 68 1.29 -12.72 -23.35
N PRO A 69 0.61 -13.59 -24.13
CA PRO A 69 -0.84 -13.51 -24.32
C PRO A 69 -1.64 -14.19 -23.20
N THR A 70 -0.99 -14.90 -22.27
CA THR A 70 -1.66 -15.69 -21.24
C THR A 70 -1.65 -15.01 -19.88
N TYR A 71 -2.63 -15.36 -19.05
CA TYR A 71 -2.72 -14.89 -17.67
C TYR A 71 -2.76 -16.09 -16.73
N ARG A 72 -2.10 -15.97 -15.59
CA ARG A 72 -2.24 -16.90 -14.48
C ARG A 72 -2.39 -16.16 -13.16
N VAL A 73 -3.03 -16.82 -12.20
CA VAL A 73 -3.20 -16.30 -10.85
C VAL A 73 -2.21 -16.99 -9.93
N VAL A 74 -1.40 -16.20 -9.23
CA VAL A 74 -0.41 -16.66 -8.26
C VAL A 74 -0.71 -16.13 -6.87
N ASP A 75 -0.15 -16.74 -5.84
CA ASP A 75 -0.15 -16.17 -4.50
C ASP A 75 1.00 -15.15 -4.38
N ALA A 76 0.67 -13.91 -4.04
CA ALA A 76 1.64 -12.89 -3.72
C ALA A 76 2.29 -13.21 -2.37
N ALA A 77 3.62 -13.23 -2.32
CA ALA A 77 4.38 -13.30 -1.08
C ALA A 77 3.99 -12.12 -0.18
N TYR A 78 3.92 -10.92 -0.76
CA TYR A 78 3.54 -9.69 -0.08
C TYR A 78 2.60 -8.83 -0.93
N SER A 79 1.76 -8.01 -0.29
CA SER A 79 0.90 -7.03 -0.98
C SER A 79 0.99 -5.65 -0.32
N ALA A 80 1.18 -4.59 -1.09
CA ALA A 80 1.17 -3.21 -0.65
C ALA A 80 -0.09 -2.50 -1.13
N TRP A 81 -0.82 -1.85 -0.22
CA TRP A 81 -2.00 -1.06 -0.54
C TRP A 81 -1.65 0.42 -0.51
N LEU A 82 -1.78 1.07 -1.66
CA LEU A 82 -1.47 2.47 -1.88
C LEU A 82 -2.78 3.27 -1.95
N PHE A 83 -3.11 3.93 -0.84
CA PHE A 83 -4.30 4.75 -0.72
C PHE A 83 -4.04 6.17 -1.21
N SER A 84 -4.75 6.59 -2.25
CA SER A 84 -4.68 7.97 -2.77
C SER A 84 -5.56 8.97 -1.99
N GLU A 85 -6.45 8.46 -1.14
CA GLU A 85 -7.26 9.22 -0.17
C GLU A 85 -7.04 8.63 1.22
N ASN A 86 -7.37 9.36 2.29
CA ASN A 86 -7.16 8.85 3.64
C ASN A 86 -8.05 7.63 3.90
N PRO A 87 -7.49 6.44 4.19
CA PRO A 87 -8.29 5.25 4.45
C PRO A 87 -9.04 5.36 5.78
N GLN A 88 -10.17 4.66 5.86
CA GLN A 88 -10.99 4.59 7.07
C GLN A 88 -10.24 3.84 8.19
N LEU A 89 -10.56 4.15 9.46
CA LEU A 89 -9.89 3.57 10.62
C LEU A 89 -10.01 2.04 10.66
N GLU A 90 -11.14 1.52 10.19
CA GLU A 90 -11.47 0.11 10.11
C GLU A 90 -10.51 -0.66 9.19
N ILE A 91 -9.96 -0.01 8.16
CA ILE A 91 -8.92 -0.61 7.31
C ILE A 91 -7.65 -0.86 8.12
N TYR A 92 -7.28 0.10 8.97
CA TYR A 92 -6.14 -0.05 9.87
C TYR A 92 -6.40 -1.17 10.90
N GLN A 93 -7.60 -1.23 11.47
CA GLN A 93 -7.99 -2.26 12.44
C GLN A 93 -7.89 -3.68 11.87
N VAL A 94 -8.28 -3.91 10.62
CA VAL A 94 -8.17 -5.23 9.97
C VAL A 94 -6.74 -5.79 10.03
N ILE A 95 -5.73 -4.93 9.88
CA ILE A 95 -4.32 -5.35 9.95
C ILE A 95 -3.85 -5.56 11.39
N PHE A 96 -4.28 -4.71 12.33
CA PHE A 96 -3.92 -4.86 13.74
C PHE A 96 -4.55 -6.09 14.40
N GLU A 97 -5.78 -6.45 14.00
CA GLU A 97 -6.49 -7.64 14.51
C GLU A 97 -5.84 -8.97 14.09
N LYS A 98 -5.06 -8.97 13.00
CA LYS A 98 -4.50 -10.19 12.40
C LYS A 98 -2.98 -10.05 12.22
N PRO A 99 -2.17 -10.47 13.21
CA PRO A 99 -0.72 -10.36 13.16
C PRO A 99 -0.10 -10.98 11.90
N GLU A 100 -0.64 -12.09 11.41
CA GLU A 100 -0.18 -12.74 10.18
C GLU A 100 -0.37 -11.89 8.92
N LEU A 101 -1.44 -11.09 8.86
CA LEU A 101 -1.63 -10.12 7.77
C LEU A 101 -0.64 -8.97 7.89
N SER A 102 -0.36 -8.49 9.11
CA SER A 102 0.54 -7.37 9.34
C SER A 102 1.96 -7.60 8.82
N LYS A 103 2.43 -8.86 8.78
CA LYS A 103 3.75 -9.22 8.24
C LYS A 103 3.79 -9.24 6.72
N LYS A 104 2.65 -9.47 6.05
CA LYS A 104 2.56 -9.71 4.60
C LYS A 104 1.91 -8.58 3.81
N VAL A 105 1.14 -7.73 4.48
CA VAL A 105 0.34 -6.68 3.87
C VAL A 105 0.83 -5.33 4.36
N ALA A 106 1.41 -4.50 3.49
CA ALA A 106 1.79 -3.13 3.83
C ALA A 106 0.68 -2.15 3.45
N ILE A 107 0.38 -1.16 4.29
CA ILE A 107 -0.54 -0.07 3.96
C ILE A 107 0.21 1.26 3.95
N TYR A 108 0.02 2.01 2.86
CA TYR A 108 0.54 3.35 2.66
C TYR A 108 -0.61 4.31 2.36
N ASN A 109 -0.70 5.38 3.13
CA ASN A 109 -1.53 6.53 2.81
C ASN A 109 -0.66 7.59 2.11
N LEU A 110 -0.96 7.81 0.83
CA LEU A 110 -0.33 8.78 -0.07
C LEU A 110 -1.14 10.08 -0.19
N SER A 111 -2.29 10.18 0.49
CA SER A 111 -3.15 11.36 0.40
C SER A 111 -2.42 12.67 0.73
N PRO A 112 -1.61 12.77 1.80
CA PRO A 112 -0.92 14.02 2.13
C PRO A 112 0.11 14.37 1.04
N LEU A 113 0.86 13.36 0.56
CA LEU A 113 1.81 13.51 -0.54
C LEU A 113 1.14 14.08 -1.79
N PHE A 114 -0.03 13.56 -2.16
CA PHE A 114 -0.73 14.02 -3.36
C PHE A 114 -1.42 15.37 -3.20
N GLU A 115 -1.61 15.82 -1.96
CA GLU A 115 -2.06 17.17 -1.58
C GLU A 115 -0.91 18.18 -1.48
N GLY A 116 0.34 17.74 -1.70
CA GLY A 116 1.52 18.59 -1.74
C GLY A 116 2.35 18.59 -0.46
N GLU A 117 1.95 17.84 0.55
CA GLU A 117 2.75 17.65 1.76
C GLU A 117 3.97 16.75 1.49
N LYS A 118 5.04 16.94 2.25
CA LYS A 118 6.21 16.04 2.24
C LYS A 118 6.02 14.87 3.20
N LEU A 119 4.84 14.25 3.18
CA LEU A 119 4.44 13.23 4.14
C LEU A 119 3.82 12.02 3.43
N CYS A 120 4.32 10.84 3.76
CA CYS A 120 3.65 9.57 3.49
C CYS A 120 3.48 8.83 4.83
N ILE A 121 2.28 8.29 5.07
CA ILE A 121 1.97 7.55 6.28
C ILE A 121 2.03 6.07 5.96
N LYS A 122 2.89 5.33 6.66
CA LYS A 122 2.99 3.88 6.61
C LYS A 122 2.35 3.31 7.86
N LEU A 123 1.41 2.38 7.71
CA LEU A 123 0.70 1.83 8.85
C LEU A 123 1.55 0.84 9.66
N ASN A 124 2.13 -0.13 8.96
CA ASN A 124 2.71 -1.33 9.55
C ASN A 124 4.01 -1.69 8.83
N ARG A 125 4.82 -2.59 9.40
CA ARG A 125 6.06 -3.08 8.79
C ARG A 125 5.89 -4.50 8.27
N THR A 126 6.62 -4.82 7.21
CA THR A 126 6.69 -6.13 6.56
C THR A 126 8.16 -6.45 6.30
N ASP A 127 8.49 -7.71 6.10
CA ASP A 127 9.86 -8.16 5.77
C ASP A 127 10.15 -8.14 4.25
N SER A 128 9.25 -7.54 3.46
CA SER A 128 9.38 -7.38 2.01
C SER A 128 10.50 -6.42 1.64
N LEU A 129 11.60 -6.95 1.09
CA LEU A 129 12.71 -6.17 0.53
C LEU A 129 12.25 -5.16 -0.54
N VAL A 130 11.25 -5.54 -1.35
CA VAL A 130 10.66 -4.66 -2.37
C VAL A 130 9.96 -3.46 -1.72
N PHE A 131 9.27 -3.67 -0.60
CA PHE A 131 8.55 -2.58 0.08
C PHE A 131 9.51 -1.66 0.84
N GLU A 132 10.59 -2.21 1.40
CA GLU A 132 11.64 -1.37 1.96
C GLU A 132 12.33 -0.50 0.90
N GLU A 133 12.58 -1.05 -0.30
CA GLU A 133 13.14 -0.27 -1.40
C GLU A 133 12.12 0.73 -1.95
N PHE A 134 10.83 0.41 -1.95
CA PHE A 134 9.77 1.36 -2.24
C PHE A 134 9.80 2.55 -1.27
N GLU A 135 9.96 2.29 0.03
CA GLU A 135 10.08 3.30 1.06
C GLU A 135 11.31 4.19 0.89
N ARG A 136 12.45 3.60 0.52
CA ARG A 136 13.69 4.33 0.18
C ARG A 136 13.49 5.18 -1.07
N PHE A 137 12.86 4.62 -2.10
CA PHE A 137 12.54 5.30 -3.34
C PHE A 137 11.68 6.54 -3.09
N ILE A 138 10.55 6.42 -2.38
CA ILE A 138 9.68 7.58 -2.16
C ILE A 138 10.35 8.66 -1.33
N LYS A 139 11.13 8.27 -0.29
CA LYS A 139 11.93 9.22 0.51
C LYS A 139 12.92 10.00 -0.34
N ARG A 140 13.70 9.31 -1.19
CA ARG A 140 14.71 9.92 -2.06
C ARG A 140 14.05 10.82 -3.11
N GLU A 141 13.01 10.31 -3.74
CA GLU A 141 12.41 10.91 -4.92
C GLU A 141 11.56 12.13 -4.58
N PHE A 142 10.73 12.03 -3.55
CA PHE A 142 9.77 13.06 -3.18
C PHE A 142 10.22 13.88 -1.96
N LYS A 143 11.40 13.58 -1.40
CA LYS A 143 11.91 14.20 -0.16
C LYS A 143 10.89 14.13 0.98
N VAL A 144 10.14 13.03 1.05
CA VAL A 144 9.05 12.83 2.02
C VAL A 144 9.57 12.25 3.32
N HIS A 145 8.93 12.64 4.42
CA HIS A 145 9.04 11.93 5.68
C HIS A 145 8.07 10.72 5.67
N LEU A 146 8.60 9.55 6.02
CA LEU A 146 7.76 8.37 6.28
C LEU A 146 7.45 8.29 7.76
N ARG A 147 6.16 8.44 8.08
CA ARG A 147 5.67 8.36 9.45
C ARG A 147 4.90 7.07 9.69
N GLY A 148 5.24 6.37 10.77
CA GLY A 148 4.44 5.27 11.28
C GLY A 148 3.06 5.77 11.74
N TYR A 149 2.01 5.01 11.45
CA TYR A 149 0.69 5.29 12.01
C TYR A 149 0.68 4.97 13.52
N SER A 150 0.03 5.82 14.31
CA SER A 150 -0.20 5.59 15.74
C SER A 150 -1.70 5.66 16.01
N ILE A 151 -2.27 4.55 16.48
CA ILE A 151 -3.72 4.40 16.73
C ILE A 151 -4.23 5.43 17.75
N ASN A 152 -3.37 5.92 18.64
CA ASN A 152 -3.73 6.85 19.71
C ASN A 152 -4.14 8.28 19.26
N ARG A 153 -4.21 8.58 17.96
CA ARG A 153 -4.55 9.94 17.48
C ARG A 153 -6.04 10.16 17.22
N HIS A 154 -6.88 9.12 17.27
CA HIS A 154 -8.32 9.22 16.98
C HIS A 154 -9.17 8.47 18.02
N LYS A 155 -8.99 8.76 19.32
CA LYS A 155 -10.11 8.59 20.25
C LYS A 155 -11.04 9.80 20.02
N PRO A 156 -12.30 9.62 19.61
CA PRO A 156 -13.28 10.68 19.82
C PRO A 156 -13.36 10.91 21.33
N GLU A 157 -13.23 12.17 21.76
CA GLU A 157 -13.53 12.56 23.13
C GLU A 157 -14.94 12.06 23.44
N SER A 158 -15.04 11.12 24.38
CA SER A 158 -16.33 10.71 24.92
C SER A 158 -16.96 11.95 25.56
N VAL A 159 -17.98 12.50 24.91
CA VAL A 159 -18.85 13.52 25.50
C VAL A 159 -19.49 12.88 26.73
N THR A 160 -18.97 13.22 27.91
CA THR A 160 -19.62 12.95 29.19
C THR A 160 -20.92 13.73 29.20
N ALA A 161 -22.03 13.06 28.93
CA ALA A 161 -23.36 13.58 29.22
C ALA A 161 -23.55 13.60 30.74
N THR A 162 -23.35 14.76 31.34
CA THR A 162 -23.78 15.04 32.71
C THR A 162 -25.30 15.04 32.74
N VAL A 163 -25.90 13.97 33.28
CA VAL A 163 -27.32 13.97 33.62
C VAL A 163 -27.46 14.75 34.93
N LYS A 164 -28.27 15.81 34.89
CA LYS A 164 -28.70 16.60 36.04
C LYS A 164 -29.67 15.83 36.91
#